data_AF-A0A662FRY5-F1
#
_entry.id   AF-A0A662FRY5-F1
#
_cell.length_a   1.000
_cell.length_b   1.000
_cell.length_c   1.000
_cell.angle_alpha   90.00
_cell.angle_beta   90.00
_cell.angle_gamma   90.00
#
_symmetry.space_group_name_H-M   'P 1'
#
loop_
_entity.id
_entity.type
_entity.pdbx_description
1 polymer ?
#
loop_
_entity_poly.entity_id
_entity_poly.type
_entity_poly.pdbx_seq_one_letter_code
_entity_poly.pdbx_strand_id
1 'polypeptide(L)'
;LFEVVVSGFYEDPIKVIDVVAKSSNLGCLIAFIFVNFSVLILRRRYPDAERPFKIPLAPLNIPLTSLIGVLLCALTIVLVFHETLVWAITLAILGLGLAIKTRR
;
A
#
# COMPACT_ATOMS: atom_id res chain seq x y z
N LEU A 1 -7.22 -11.03 11.74
CA LEU A 1 -7.71 -11.50 13.05
C LEU A 1 -8.05 -10.32 13.96
N PHE A 2 -7.13 -9.37 14.17
CA PHE A 2 -7.40 -8.15 14.94
C PHE A 2 -8.57 -7.31 14.38
N GLU A 3 -8.63 -7.09 13.05
CA GLU A 3 -9.73 -6.31 12.44
C GLU A 3 -11.10 -6.96 12.57
N VAL A 4 -11.20 -8.28 12.38
CA VAL A 4 -12.45 -9.03 12.54
C VAL A 4 -12.93 -8.97 13.99
N VAL A 5 -12.01 -8.98 14.96
CA VAL A 5 -12.36 -8.83 16.38
C VAL A 5 -12.87 -7.42 16.68
N VAL A 6 -12.21 -6.37 16.17
CA VAL A 6 -12.66 -4.97 16.34
C VAL A 6 -14.01 -4.72 15.67
N SER A 7 -14.20 -5.25 14.46
CA SER A 7 -15.47 -5.12 13.73
C SER A 7 -16.59 -5.96 14.36
N GLY A 8 -16.28 -7.08 15.01
CA GLY A 8 -17.25 -7.91 15.73
C GLY A 8 -17.95 -7.22 16.92
N PHE A 9 -17.46 -6.05 17.36
CA PHE A 9 -18.13 -5.20 18.36
C PHE A 9 -19.22 -4.30 17.77
N TYR A 10 -19.38 -4.26 16.44
CA TYR A 10 -20.47 -3.55 15.78
C TYR A 10 -21.61 -4.53 15.46
N GLU A 11 -22.79 -4.33 16.07
CA GLU A 11 -23.97 -5.20 15.90
C GLU A 11 -24.57 -5.22 14.48
N ASP A 12 -24.25 -4.23 13.64
CA ASP A 12 -24.76 -4.14 12.27
C ASP A 12 -23.83 -4.84 11.24
N PRO A 13 -24.29 -5.90 10.55
CA PRO A 13 -23.44 -6.67 9.63
C PRO A 13 -22.90 -5.88 8.43
N ILE A 14 -23.62 -4.83 8.00
CA ILE A 14 -23.17 -3.97 6.90
C ILE A 14 -21.96 -3.12 7.29
N LYS A 15 -21.91 -2.64 8.54
CA LYS A 15 -20.80 -1.82 9.05
C LYS A 15 -19.52 -2.65 9.22
N VAL A 16 -19.66 -3.91 9.61
CA VAL A 16 -18.54 -4.86 9.72
C VAL A 16 -17.79 -4.99 8.39
N ILE A 17 -18.53 -5.23 7.32
CA ILE A 17 -17.96 -5.43 5.97
C ILE A 17 -17.29 -4.13 5.48
N ASP A 18 -17.93 -2.98 5.70
CA ASP A 18 -17.38 -1.68 5.29
C ASP A 18 -16.05 -1.35 5.99
N VAL A 19 -15.95 -1.59 7.30
CA VAL A 19 -14.72 -1.36 8.08
C VAL A 19 -13.59 -2.27 7.60
N VAL A 20 -13.85 -3.57 7.45
CA VAL A 20 -12.84 -4.54 7.01
C VAL A 20 -12.41 -4.30 5.55
N ALA A 21 -13.35 -3.92 4.68
CA ALA A 21 -13.04 -3.62 3.28
C ALA A 21 -12.16 -2.37 3.17
N LYS A 22 -12.48 -1.31 3.93
CA LYS A 22 -11.69 -0.08 3.97
C LYS A 22 -10.27 -0.34 4.50
N SER A 23 -10.12 -1.03 5.62
CA SER A 23 -8.80 -1.33 6.19
C SER A 23 -7.92 -2.20 5.29
N SER A 24 -8.48 -3.27 4.73
CA SER A 24 -7.76 -4.13 3.78
C SER A 24 -7.31 -3.36 2.54
N ASN A 25 -8.17 -2.51 1.96
CA ASN A 25 -7.83 -1.74 0.78
C ASN A 25 -6.73 -0.71 1.06
N LEU A 26 -6.76 -0.05 2.23
CA LEU A 26 -5.70 0.88 2.63
C LEU A 26 -4.34 0.17 2.77
N GLY A 27 -4.33 -1.02 3.38
CA GLY A 27 -3.12 -1.85 3.47
C GLY A 27 -2.54 -2.21 2.09
N CYS A 28 -3.40 -2.60 1.15
CA CYS A 28 -2.98 -2.87 -0.24
C CYS A 28 -2.41 -1.62 -0.93
N LEU A 29 -3.03 -0.45 -0.77
CA LEU A 29 -2.55 0.81 -1.37
C LEU A 29 -1.15 1.19 -0.83
N ILE A 30 -0.92 1.02 0.47
CA ILE A 30 0.41 1.25 1.07
C ILE A 30 1.44 0.27 0.49
N ALA A 31 1.10 -1.02 0.40
CA ALA A 31 1.99 -2.01 -0.20
C ALA A 31 2.34 -1.66 -1.66
N PHE A 32 1.36 -1.19 -2.45
CA PHE A 32 1.61 -0.72 -3.80
C PHE A 32 2.52 0.51 -3.86
N ILE A 33 2.38 1.46 -2.95
CA ILE A 33 3.30 2.60 -2.86
C ILE A 33 4.73 2.10 -2.62
N PHE A 34 4.93 1.18 -1.65
CA PHE A 34 6.24 0.60 -1.37
C PHE A 34 6.84 -0.16 -2.56
N VAL A 35 6.04 -0.96 -3.26
CA VAL A 35 6.51 -1.69 -4.45
C VAL A 35 6.93 -0.72 -5.54
N ASN A 36 6.11 0.29 -5.85
CA ASN A 36 6.46 1.29 -6.86
C ASN A 36 7.70 2.10 -6.47
N PHE A 37 7.86 2.43 -5.18
CA PHE A 37 9.07 3.09 -4.67
C PHE A 37 10.30 2.19 -4.78
N SER A 38 10.15 0.90 -4.52
CA SER A 38 11.22 -0.10 -4.67
C SER A 38 11.69 -0.20 -6.12
N VAL A 39 10.76 -0.17 -7.09
CA VAL A 39 11.09 -0.15 -8.52
C VAL A 39 11.85 1.13 -8.90
N LEU A 40 11.44 2.30 -8.37
CA LEU A 40 12.14 3.57 -8.57
C LEU A 40 13.58 3.53 -8.03
N ILE A 41 13.77 2.98 -6.83
CA ILE A 41 15.11 2.83 -6.22
C ILE A 41 15.95 1.85 -7.03
N LEU A 42 15.40 0.68 -7.38
CA LEU A 42 16.14 -0.37 -8.10
C LEU A 42 16.61 0.12 -9.46
N ARG A 43 15.76 0.88 -10.17
CA ARG A 43 16.11 1.45 -11.47
C ARG A 43 17.17 2.54 -11.38
N ARG A 44 17.23 3.30 -10.27
CA ARG A 44 18.33 4.24 -10.01
C ARG A 44 19.64 3.52 -9.67
N ARG A 45 19.60 2.40 -8.94
CA ARG A 45 20.80 1.64 -8.56
C ARG A 45 21.37 0.79 -9.70
N TYR A 46 20.52 0.22 -10.55
CA TYR A 46 20.93 -0.68 -11.63
C TYR A 46 20.37 -0.20 -12.96
N PRO A 47 20.91 0.91 -13.51
CA PRO A 47 20.45 1.45 -14.80
C PRO A 47 20.75 0.50 -15.98
N ASP A 48 21.84 -0.26 -15.90
CA ASP A 48 22.37 -1.13 -16.97
C ASP A 48 21.90 -2.60 -16.91
N ALA A 49 20.98 -2.95 -16.01
CA ALA A 49 20.45 -4.30 -15.94
C ALA A 49 19.70 -4.67 -17.24
N GLU A 50 20.02 -5.82 -17.83
CA GLU A 50 19.31 -6.34 -19.02
C GLU A 50 17.82 -6.50 -18.70
N ARG A 51 16.97 -5.83 -19.49
CA ARG A 51 15.52 -5.83 -19.30
C ARG A 51 14.89 -6.88 -20.23
N PRO A 52 14.48 -8.07 -19.74
CA PRO A 52 13.83 -9.09 -20.57
C PRO A 52 12.44 -8.64 -21.07
N PHE A 53 11.77 -7.75 -20.31
CA PHE A 53 10.53 -7.09 -20.73
C PHE A 53 10.81 -5.64 -21.16
N LYS A 54 10.82 -5.40 -22.47
CA LYS A 54 10.90 -4.04 -23.05
C LYS A 54 9.50 -3.52 -23.29
N ILE A 55 9.12 -2.47 -22.56
CA ILE A 55 7.86 -1.76 -22.77
C ILE A 55 8.06 -0.90 -24.03
N PRO A 56 7.24 -1.05 -25.09
CA PRO A 56 7.45 -0.36 -26.38
C PRO A 56 7.32 1.17 -26.31
N LEU A 57 6.79 1.72 -25.21
CA LEU A 57 6.48 3.13 -25.00
C LEU A 57 7.25 3.73 -23.81
N ALA A 58 8.50 3.33 -23.56
CA ALA A 58 9.35 3.99 -22.56
C ALA A 58 10.34 4.96 -23.25
N PRO A 59 9.92 6.18 -23.68
CA PRO A 59 10.77 7.09 -24.43
C PRO A 59 11.90 7.72 -23.61
N LEU A 60 11.96 7.54 -22.28
CA LEU A 60 13.08 8.01 -21.46
C LEU A 60 13.26 7.03 -20.30
N ASN A 61 14.47 6.94 -19.74
CA ASN A 61 14.88 6.04 -18.65
C ASN A 61 14.10 6.12 -17.31
N ILE A 62 12.89 6.66 -17.32
CA ILE A 62 12.04 6.95 -16.17
C ILE A 62 10.79 6.04 -16.26
N PRO A 63 10.46 5.25 -15.22
CA PRO A 63 9.28 4.41 -15.22
C PRO A 63 8.06 5.29 -14.95
N LEU A 64 7.51 5.91 -16.01
CA LEU A 64 6.26 6.67 -15.93
C LEU A 64 5.15 5.83 -15.29
N THR A 65 5.12 4.53 -15.57
CA THR A 65 4.16 3.58 -14.98
C THR A 65 4.25 3.52 -13.45
N SER A 66 5.45 3.46 -12.88
CA SER A 66 5.61 3.43 -11.42
C SER A 66 5.31 4.79 -10.78
N LEU A 67 5.67 5.90 -11.45
CA LEU A 67 5.36 7.24 -10.97
C LEU A 67 3.84 7.49 -10.94
N ILE A 68 3.15 7.13 -12.03
CA ILE A 68 1.69 7.20 -12.13
C ILE A 68 1.05 6.26 -11.09
N GLY A 69 1.62 5.07 -10.87
CA GLY A 69 1.18 4.13 -9.84
C GLY A 69 1.23 4.71 -8.43
N VAL A 70 2.36 5.34 -8.04
CA VAL A 70 2.46 6.04 -6.75
C VAL A 70 1.46 7.19 -6.67
N LEU A 71 1.35 8.00 -7.72
CA LEU A 71 0.45 9.16 -7.75
C LEU A 71 -1.01 8.74 -7.57
N LEU A 72 -1.46 7.71 -8.30
CA LEU A 72 -2.81 7.18 -8.20
C LEU A 72 -3.08 6.58 -6.82
N CYS A 73 -2.13 5.79 -6.28
CA CYS A 73 -2.30 5.23 -4.94
C CYS A 73 -2.38 6.34 -3.88
N ALA A 74 -1.52 7.35 -3.95
CA ALA A 74 -1.54 8.49 -3.03
C ALA A 74 -2.83 9.31 -3.13
N LEU A 75 -3.30 9.60 -4.35
CA LEU A 75 -4.56 10.30 -4.58
C LEU A 75 -5.75 9.52 -4.01
N THR A 76 -5.81 8.20 -4.25
CA THR A 76 -6.88 7.36 -3.70
C THR A 76 -6.86 7.36 -2.17
N ILE A 77 -5.68 7.31 -1.53
CA ILE A 77 -5.57 7.40 -0.07
C ILE A 77 -6.14 8.72 0.45
N VAL A 78 -5.76 9.85 -0.15
CA VAL A 78 -6.20 11.18 0.29
C VAL A 78 -7.69 11.40 0.07
N LEU A 79 -8.25 10.92 -1.05
CA LEU A 79 -9.65 11.15 -1.41
C LEU A 79 -10.62 10.23 -0.68
N VAL A 80 -10.23 8.99 -0.38
CA VAL A 80 -11.14 7.95 0.13
C VAL A 80 -11.00 7.74 1.64
N PHE A 81 -9.79 7.91 2.20
CA PHE A 81 -9.50 7.49 3.57
C PHE A 81 -9.32 8.67 4.53
N HIS A 82 -10.44 9.31 4.87
CA HIS A 82 -10.50 10.36 5.90
C HIS A 82 -10.80 9.81 7.32
N GLU A 83 -11.04 8.50 7.43
CA GLU A 83 -11.39 7.84 8.69
C GLU A 83 -10.15 7.54 9.55
N THR A 84 -10.04 8.19 10.71
CA THR A 84 -8.90 8.04 11.63
C THR A 84 -8.71 6.59 12.12
N LEU A 85 -9.80 5.82 12.18
CA LEU A 85 -9.82 4.43 12.63
C LEU A 85 -9.00 3.50 11.70
N VAL A 86 -9.05 3.76 10.38
CA VAL A 86 -8.32 2.96 9.37
C VAL A 86 -6.81 3.20 9.48
N TRP A 87 -6.41 4.44 9.74
CA TRP A 87 -5.01 4.80 9.98
C TRP A 87 -4.48 4.18 11.27
N ALA A 88 -5.28 4.17 12.34
CA ALA A 88 -4.90 3.58 13.62
C ALA A 88 -4.65 2.06 13.51
N ILE A 89 -5.53 1.32 12.82
CA ILE A 89 -5.36 -0.11 12.58
C ILE A 89 -4.10 -0.38 11.75
N THR A 90 -3.88 0.41 10.70
CA THR A 90 -2.72 0.29 9.81
C THR A 90 -1.41 0.53 10.55
N LEU A 91 -1.34 1.57 11.37
CA LEU A 91 -0.18 1.86 12.23
C LEU A 91 0.04 0.77 13.27
N ALA A 92 -1.03 0.21 13.84
CA ALA A 92 -0.92 -0.91 14.77
C ALA A 92 -0.29 -2.15 14.10
N ILE A 93 -0.72 -2.49 12.88
CA ILE A 93 -0.15 -3.62 12.11
C ILE A 93 1.31 -3.34 11.71
N LEU A 94 1.60 -2.14 11.21
CA LEU A 94 2.96 -1.73 10.84
C LEU A 94 3.90 -1.76 12.06
N GLY A 95 3.43 -1.24 13.20
CA GLY A 95 4.13 -1.26 14.48
C GLY A 95 4.36 -2.68 15.00
N LEU A 96 3.37 -3.56 14.90
CA LEU A 96 3.52 -4.97 15.25
C LEU A 96 4.58 -5.66 14.36
N GLY A 97 4.55 -5.38 13.06
CA GLY A 97 5.56 -5.88 12.11
C GLY A 97 6.98 -5.40 12.43
N LEU A 98 7.15 -4.12 12.77
CA LEU A 98 8.44 -3.57 13.21
C LEU A 98 8.90 -4.14 14.55
N ALA A 99 7.98 -4.33 15.50
CA ALA A 99 8.29 -4.93 16.80
C ALA A 99 8.75 -6.38 16.66
N ILE A 100 8.11 -7.17 15.79
CA ILE A 100 8.53 -8.55 15.46
C ILE A 100 9.89 -8.54 14.77
N LYS A 101 10.12 -7.62 13.81
CA LYS A 101 11.41 -7.49 13.13
C LYS A 101 12.54 -7.06 14.08
N THR A 102 12.24 -6.24 15.09
CA THR A 102 13.22 -5.82 16.11
C THR A 102 13.56 -6.96 17.08
N ARG A 103 12.70 -7.98 17.18
CA ARG A 103 12.90 -9.17 18.02
C ARG A 103 13.62 -10.33 17.31
N ARG A 104 14.03 -10.16 16.04
CA ARG A 104 14.85 -11.12 15.28
C ARG A 104 16.13 -10.46 14.79
#